data_AF-A0A6M0G8G7-F1
#
_entry.id   AF-A0A6M0G8G7-F1
#
_cell.length_a   1.000
_cell.length_b   1.000
_cell.length_c   1.000
_cell.angle_alpha   90.00
_cell.angle_beta   90.00
_cell.angle_gamma   90.00
#
_symmetry.space_group_name_H-M   'P 1'
#
loop_
_entity.id
_entity.type
_entity.pdbx_description
1 polymer ?
#
loop_
_entity_poly.entity_id
_entity_poly.type
_entity_poly.pdbx_seq_one_letter_code
_entity_poly.pdbx_strand_id
1 'polypeptide(L)' 'MRIQQISVSGLFGIFDHVIPLNMDERITIIHGPNGFGKTVMLKMLDGFVNSRYSVFRTIPFSQFKVEFDNCS' A
#
# COMPACT_ATOMS: atom_id res chain seq x y z
N MET A 1 3.33 -15.80 7.01
CA MET A 1 3.60 -14.66 6.12
C MET A 1 2.81 -13.46 6.61
N ARG A 2 3.51 -12.36 6.86
CA ARG A 2 3.01 -11.06 7.31
C ARG A 2 3.50 -10.01 6.33
N ILE A 3 2.76 -8.94 6.15
CA ILE A 3 3.18 -7.84 5.28
C ILE A 3 4.27 -7.06 5.99
N GLN A 4 5.43 -6.92 5.35
CA GLN A 4 6.57 -6.13 5.82
C GLN A 4 6.56 -4.73 5.23
N GLN A 5 6.14 -4.59 3.97
CA GLN A 5 6.12 -3.32 3.27
C GLN A 5 5.02 -3.29 2.22
N ILE A 6 4.45 -2.11 2.03
CA ILE A 6 3.52 -1.82 0.94
C ILE A 6 4.08 -0.62 0.18
N SER A 7 4.15 -0.73 -1.15
CA SER A 7 4.63 0.34 -2.00
C SER A 7 3.78 0.50 -3.25
N VAL A 8 3.66 1.74 -3.71
CA VAL A 8 3.01 2.10 -4.97
C VAL A 8 3.86 3.12 -5.69
N SER A 9 4.03 2.95 -6.99
CA SER A 9 4.73 3.89 -7.85
C SER A 9 3.78 4.49 -8.88
N GLY A 10 3.97 5.78 -9.19
CA GLY A 10 3.19 6.52 -10.17
C GLY A 10 1.72 6.67 -9.78
N LEU A 11 1.39 6.69 -8.49
CA LEU A 11 0.02 6.88 -8.02
C LEU A 11 -0.48 8.25 -8.48
N PHE A 12 -1.59 8.26 -9.22
CA PHE A 12 -2.12 9.44 -9.92
C PHE A 12 -1.13 10.09 -10.89
N GLY A 13 -0.11 9.36 -11.33
CA GLY A 13 0.98 9.87 -12.18
C GLY A 13 1.97 10.79 -11.46
N ILE A 14 1.88 10.94 -10.14
CA ILE A 14 2.65 11.95 -9.39
C ILE A 14 3.38 11.34 -8.18
N PHE A 15 2.73 10.43 -7.46
CA PHE A 15 3.22 10.01 -6.14
C PHE A 15 3.82 8.62 -6.15
N ASP A 16 5.00 8.52 -5.56
CA ASP A 16 5.61 7.25 -5.15
C ASP A 16 5.55 7.16 -3.62
N HIS A 17 5.00 6.06 -3.10
CA HIS A 17 4.93 5.80 -1.66
C HIS A 17 5.57 4.46 -1.33
N VAL A 18 6.38 4.46 -0.27
CA VAL A 18 6.93 3.25 0.35
C VAL A 18 6.59 3.32 1.83
N ILE A 19 5.82 2.34 2.31
CA ILE A 19 5.34 2.29 3.70
C ILE A 19 5.85 0.98 4.32
N PRO A 20 6.95 1.01 5.08
CA PRO A 20 7.35 -0.11 5.92
C PRO A 20 6.35 -0.26 7.07
N LEU A 21 5.94 -1.48 7.37
CA LEU A 21 5.06 -1.77 8.50
C LEU A 21 5.91 -2.04 9.75
N ASN A 22 5.45 -1.52 10.89
CA ASN A 22 6.06 -1.79 12.18
C ASN A 22 5.80 -3.24 12.59
N MET A 23 6.83 -4.07 12.47
CA MET A 23 6.76 -5.51 12.76
C MET A 23 6.81 -5.83 14.26
N ASP A 24 7.35 -4.91 15.07
CA ASP A 24 7.57 -5.10 16.51
C ASP A 24 6.34 -4.70 17.32
N GLU A 25 5.97 -3.42 17.30
CA GLU A 25 4.84 -2.87 18.08
C GLU A 25 3.49 -3.05 17.38
N ARG A 26 3.51 -3.48 16.11
CA ARG A 26 2.32 -3.81 15.28
C ARG A 26 1.35 -2.65 15.03
N ILE A 27 1.76 -1.43 15.35
CA ILE A 27 1.01 -0.21 15.04
C ILE A 27 1.86 0.61 14.07
N THR A 28 1.28 0.91 12.91
CA THR A 28 1.90 1.78 11.90
C THR A 28 1.02 3.00 11.69
N ILE A 29 1.57 4.20 11.91
CA ILE A 29 0.87 5.47 11.70
C ILE A 29 1.29 6.04 10.35
N ILE A 30 0.32 6.19 9.43
CA ILE A 30 0.55 6.82 8.13
C ILE A 30 0.05 8.27 8.19
N HIS A 31 0.98 9.23 8.18
CA HIS A 31 0.67 10.66 8.20
C HIS A 31 1.13 11.35 6.91
N GLY A 32 0.59 12.55 6.65
CA GLY A 32 0.92 13.36 5.47
C GLY A 32 -0.24 14.27 5.06
N PRO A 33 -0.04 15.21 4.13
CA PRO A 33 -1.08 16.16 3.73
C PRO A 33 -2.31 15.48 3.13
N ASN A 34 -3.46 16.17 3.15
CA ASN A 34 -4.67 15.70 2.47
C ASN A 34 -4.45 15.66 0.95
N GLY A 35 -5.03 14.66 0.28
CA GLY A 35 -4.85 14.46 -1.16
C GLY A 35 -3.64 13.61 -1.58
N PHE A 36 -2.71 13.29 -0.67
CA PHE A 36 -1.50 12.51 -0.99
C PHE A 36 -1.75 10.99 -1.17
N GLY A 37 -3.00 10.54 -1.26
CA GLY A 37 -3.30 9.14 -1.58
C GLY A 37 -3.30 8.16 -0.40
N LYS A 38 -3.18 8.61 0.87
CA LYS A 38 -3.20 7.74 2.06
C LYS A 38 -4.38 6.74 2.07
N THR A 39 -5.61 7.24 1.90
CA THR A 39 -6.83 6.40 1.85
C THR A 39 -6.82 5.46 0.66
N VAL A 40 -6.29 5.91 -0.49
CA VAL A 40 -6.17 5.06 -1.68
C VAL A 40 -5.17 3.94 -1.45
N MET A 41 -4.06 4.22 -0.78
CA MET A 41 -3.08 3.20 -0.45
C MET A 41 -3.67 2.10 0.44
N LEU A 42 -4.46 2.49 1.45
CA LEU A 42 -5.21 1.53 2.29
C LEU A 42 -6.26 0.75 1.50
N LYS A 43 -6.98 1.37 0.55
CA LYS A 43 -7.96 0.70 -0.31
C LYS A 43 -7.30 -0.30 -1.27
N MET A 44 -6.14 0.03 -1.82
CA MET A 44 -5.38 -0.88 -2.69
C MET A 44 -4.89 -2.08 -1.89
N LEU A 45 -4.37 -1.86 -0.67
CA LEU A 45 -4.03 -2.96 0.24
C LEU A 45 -5.23 -3.86 0.55
N ASP A 46 -6.37 -3.28 0.93
CA ASP A 46 -7.61 -4.01 1.20
C ASP A 46 -8.04 -4.85 -0.03
N GLY A 47 -8.01 -4.25 -1.22
CA GLY A 47 -8.35 -4.92 -2.47
C GLY A 47 -7.41 -6.08 -2.80
N PHE A 48 -6.12 -5.96 -2.50
CA PHE A 48 -5.16 -7.04 -2.66
C PHE A 48 -5.42 -8.19 -1.68
N VAL A 49 -5.50 -7.88 -0.37
CA VAL A 49 -5.67 -8.90 0.67
C VAL A 49 -7.01 -9.64 0.54
N ASN A 50 -8.08 -8.94 0.18
CA ASN A 50 -9.41 -9.52 0.03
C ASN A 50 -9.73 -9.99 -1.40
N SER A 51 -8.76 -10.03 -2.31
CA SER A 51 -8.96 -10.42 -3.72
C SER A 51 -10.04 -9.61 -4.47
N ARG A 52 -10.23 -8.34 -4.10
CA ARG A 52 -11.17 -7.39 -4.72
C ARG A 52 -10.42 -6.47 -5.68
N TYR A 53 -10.01 -7.01 -6.83
CA TYR A 53 -9.09 -6.32 -7.74
C TYR A 53 -9.70 -5.17 -8.56
N SER A 54 -10.97 -4.81 -8.37
CA SER A 54 -11.61 -3.69 -9.07
C SER A 54 -10.91 -2.36 -8.81
N VAL A 55 -10.37 -2.17 -7.60
CA VAL A 55 -9.60 -0.97 -7.22
C VAL A 55 -8.39 -0.73 -8.13
N PHE A 56 -7.72 -1.79 -8.58
CA PHE A 56 -6.54 -1.67 -9.43
C PHE A 56 -6.88 -1.33 -10.88
N ARG A 57 -8.15 -1.44 -11.29
CA ARG A 57 -8.60 -1.01 -12.61
C ARG A 57 -9.07 0.44 -12.63
N THR A 58 -9.48 0.97 -11.48
CA THR A 58 -10.06 2.31 -11.38
C THR A 58 -9.04 3.37 -10.96
N ILE A 59 -8.03 2.97 -10.19
CA ILE A 59 -7.00 3.88 -9.70
C ILE A 59 -5.82 3.86 -10.67
N PRO A 60 -5.37 5.01 -11.19
CA PRO A 60 -4.18 5.09 -12.02
C PRO A 60 -2.92 4.97 -11.15
N PHE A 61 -2.08 3.97 -11.45
CA PHE A 61 -0.77 3.75 -10.86
C PHE A 61 0.09 2.96 -11.85
N SER A 62 1.41 2.97 -11.67
CA SER A 62 2.35 2.21 -12.51
C SER A 62 2.64 0.83 -11.92
N GLN A 63 2.87 0.75 -10.61
CA GLN A 63 3.14 -0.51 -9.92
C GLN A 63 2.60 -0.48 -8.50
N PHE A 64 2.00 -1.58 -8.05
CA PHE A 64 1.64 -1.82 -6.66
C PHE A 64 2.34 -3.08 -6.18
N LYS A 65 3.06 -3.01 -5.06
CA LYS A 65 3.87 -4.10 -4.53
C LYS A 65 3.63 -4.28 -3.05
N VAL A 66 3.44 -5.54 -2.65
CA VAL A 66 3.35 -5.97 -1.25
C VAL A 66 4.50 -6.94 -1.01
N GLU A 67 5.34 -6.62 -0.03
CA GLU A 67 6.43 -7.47 0.40
C GLU A 67 6.04 -8.14 1.70
N PHE A 68 6.30 -9.44 1.80
CA PHE A 68 6.02 -10.23 2.98
C PHE A 68 7.31 -10.54 3.71
N ASP A 69 7.21 -10.76 5.02
CA ASP A 69 8.30 -11.34 5.77
C ASP A 69 8.66 -12.71 5.16
N ASN A 70 9.94 -12.88 4.84
CA ASN A 70 10.49 -14.18 4.45
C ASN A 70 10.65 -15.05 5.70
N CYS A 71 9.56 -15.35 6.40
CA CYS A 71 9.59 -16.35 7.46
C CYS A 71 9.50 -17.74 6.81
N SER A 72 10.67 -18.37 6.67
CA SER A 72 10.85 -19.83 6.72
C SER A 72 10.64 -20.32 8.15
#